data_AF-A0A2V5XSF9-F1
#
_entry.id   AF-A0A2V5XSF9-F1
#
_cell.length_a   1.000
_cell.length_b   1.000
_cell.length_c   1.000
_cell.angle_alpha   90.00
_cell.angle_beta   90.00
_cell.angle_gamma   90.00
#
_symmetry.space_group_name_H-M   'P 1'
#
loop_
_entity.id
_entity.type
_entity.pdbx_description
1 polymer ?
#
loop_
_entity_poly.entity_id
_entity_poly.type
_entity_poly.pdbx_seq_one_letter_code
_entity_poly.pdbx_strand_id
1 'polypeptide(L)'
;MDQRITIRRGETEAHTRLKRLAFVWAQRQGYSACAMEVALPRCRYRVDVAAYRPDGKQSGATAIFECKQALVDLRRDNGCTSTTMRRLKKVHHRREVLERNLRVHYPALRVADSLFVEFDSHNFAAIEHRGYKQVVRQIQALQNRLFDCTKFETLIRYRCANLFFLVLPDELFREPEIPIGWGALVQSNGELILARKPVWHETEPESRLRFLQQIAIAGTRVLNRQLEIAFEDVAGADCRP
;
A
#
# COMPACT_ATOMS: atom_id res chain seq x y z
N MET A 1 -34.23 26.55 0.08
CA MET A 1 -33.06 26.86 -0.76
C MET A 1 -31.91 26.03 -0.22
N ASP A 2 -31.67 24.87 -0.85
CA ASP A 2 -30.58 23.95 -0.51
C ASP A 2 -29.24 24.57 -0.88
N GLN A 3 -28.46 24.95 0.13
CA GLN A 3 -27.04 25.23 -0.06
C GLN A 3 -26.30 23.91 -0.21
N ARG A 4 -26.05 23.53 -1.47
CA ARG A 4 -25.04 22.54 -1.82
C ARG A 4 -23.68 23.01 -1.28
N ILE A 5 -23.25 22.43 -0.17
CA ILE A 5 -21.88 22.59 0.33
C ILE A 5 -20.96 21.87 -0.66
N THR A 6 -20.36 22.64 -1.55
CA THR A 6 -19.22 22.24 -2.37
C THR A 6 -18.01 22.05 -1.45
N ILE A 7 -17.84 20.84 -0.91
CA ILE A 7 -16.63 20.45 -0.18
C ILE A 7 -15.46 20.52 -1.17
N ARG A 8 -14.67 21.60 -1.09
CA ARG A 8 -13.33 21.64 -1.68
C ARG A 8 -12.52 20.49 -1.08
N ARG A 9 -12.05 19.58 -1.94
CA ARG A 9 -11.17 18.45 -1.61
C ARG A 9 -9.81 18.95 -1.12
N GLY A 10 -9.74 19.43 0.11
CA GLY A 10 -8.49 19.66 0.83
C GLY A 10 -8.02 18.36 1.48
N GLU A 11 -6.70 18.19 1.55
CA GLU A 11 -6.09 17.20 2.44
C GLU A 11 -6.46 17.56 3.89
N THR A 12 -6.96 16.60 4.66
CA THR A 12 -7.35 16.83 6.06
C THR A 12 -6.14 16.67 6.98
N GLU A 13 -6.18 17.30 8.15
CA GLU A 13 -5.14 17.11 9.17
C GLU A 13 -4.93 15.65 9.56
N ALA A 14 -6.02 14.86 9.59
CA ALA A 14 -5.96 13.42 9.85
C ALA A 14 -5.20 12.67 8.75
N HIS A 15 -5.45 12.99 7.47
CA HIS A 15 -4.73 12.38 6.35
C HIS A 15 -3.25 12.76 6.36
N THR A 16 -2.93 14.04 6.58
CA THR A 16 -1.55 14.52 6.73
C THR A 16 -0.83 13.83 7.90
N ARG A 17 -1.54 13.61 9.02
CA ARG A 17 -1.00 12.86 10.16
C ARG A 17 -0.67 11.43 9.79
N LEU A 18 -1.55 10.72 9.09
CA LEU A 18 -1.28 9.35 8.61
C LEU A 18 -0.04 9.31 7.69
N LYS A 19 0.10 10.26 6.75
CA LYS A 19 1.30 10.34 5.89
C LYS A 19 2.56 10.54 6.70
N ARG A 20 2.55 11.45 7.67
CA ARG A 20 3.69 11.68 8.57
C ARG A 20 4.05 10.42 9.33
N LEU A 21 3.06 9.73 9.89
CA LEU A 21 3.29 8.48 10.62
C LEU A 21 3.84 7.37 9.70
N ALA A 22 3.34 7.25 8.47
CA ALA A 22 3.83 6.30 7.48
C ALA A 22 5.29 6.58 7.11
N PHE A 23 5.64 7.87 6.94
CA PHE A 23 7.00 8.31 6.66
C PHE A 23 7.97 7.94 7.80
N VAL A 24 7.60 8.27 9.06
CA VAL A 24 8.40 7.94 10.24
C VAL A 24 8.54 6.43 10.42
N TRP A 25 7.45 5.67 10.24
CA TRP A 25 7.48 4.22 10.34
C TRP A 25 8.42 3.62 9.29
N ALA A 26 8.35 4.08 8.03
CA ALA A 26 9.24 3.62 6.98
C ALA A 26 10.72 3.87 7.34
N GLN A 27 11.06 5.06 7.83
CA GLN A 27 12.44 5.34 8.26
C GLN A 27 12.90 4.42 9.40
N ARG A 28 12.04 4.16 10.40
CA ARG A 28 12.34 3.20 11.48
C ARG A 28 12.56 1.77 10.97
N GLN A 29 11.95 1.39 9.84
CA GLN A 29 12.16 0.09 9.18
C GLN A 29 13.37 0.08 8.22
N GLY A 30 14.22 1.12 8.26
CA GLY A 30 15.45 1.22 7.49
C GLY A 30 15.28 1.81 6.09
N TYR A 31 14.09 2.31 5.72
CA TYR A 31 13.93 3.02 4.46
C TYR A 31 14.59 4.40 4.53
N SER A 32 15.78 4.53 3.95
CA SER A 32 16.60 5.73 4.04
C SER A 32 16.20 6.84 3.06
N ALA A 33 15.52 6.51 1.96
CA ALA A 33 14.98 7.50 1.03
C ALA A 33 13.45 7.43 1.04
N CYS A 34 12.79 8.49 1.52
CA CYS A 34 11.34 8.58 1.59
C CYS A 34 10.87 9.93 1.02
N ALA A 35 9.72 9.93 0.35
CA ALA A 35 9.08 11.15 -0.13
C ALA A 35 7.54 11.02 -0.09
N MET A 36 6.87 12.15 0.05
CA MET A 36 5.41 12.24 0.02
C MET A 36 4.91 12.68 -1.36
N GLU A 37 3.68 12.30 -1.72
CA GLU A 37 3.04 12.67 -2.99
C GLU A 37 3.90 12.30 -4.22
N VAL A 38 4.32 11.04 -4.29
CA VAL A 38 5.26 10.56 -5.31
C VAL A 38 4.51 10.03 -6.52
N ALA A 39 4.82 10.58 -7.70
CA ALA A 39 4.27 10.09 -8.97
C ALA A 39 4.91 8.74 -9.34
N LEU A 40 4.12 7.85 -9.93
CA LEU A 40 4.61 6.52 -10.30
C LEU A 40 5.04 6.45 -11.77
N PRO A 41 6.15 5.77 -12.09
CA PRO A 41 6.72 5.79 -13.44
C PRO A 41 5.89 5.03 -14.49
N ARG A 42 5.06 4.07 -14.07
CA ARG A 42 4.33 3.16 -14.97
C ARG A 42 2.82 3.36 -14.96
N CYS A 43 2.30 4.33 -14.21
CA CYS A 43 0.88 4.61 -14.18
C CYS A 43 0.62 6.06 -13.77
N ARG A 44 -0.56 6.58 -14.13
CA ARG A 44 -0.99 7.95 -13.81
C ARG A 44 -1.15 8.28 -12.31
N TYR A 45 -0.95 7.30 -11.44
CA TYR A 45 -1.22 7.45 -10.02
C TYR A 45 -0.07 8.14 -9.30
N ARG A 46 -0.47 8.87 -8.26
CA ARG A 46 0.41 9.36 -7.21
C ARG A 46 0.11 8.62 -5.92
N VAL A 47 1.15 8.34 -5.14
CA VAL A 47 1.05 7.65 -3.85
C VAL A 47 1.36 8.62 -2.72
N ASP A 48 0.74 8.39 -1.58
CA ASP A 48 0.83 9.30 -0.44
C ASP A 48 2.26 9.32 0.14
N VAL A 49 2.85 8.14 0.33
CA VAL A 49 4.28 8.00 0.69
C VAL A 49 4.92 6.90 -0.15
N ALA A 50 6.12 7.15 -0.62
CA ALA A 50 6.99 6.15 -1.22
C ALA A 50 8.32 6.10 -0.47
N ALA A 51 8.89 4.90 -0.40
CA ALA A 51 10.12 4.66 0.35
C ALA A 51 11.03 3.67 -0.37
N TYR A 52 12.33 3.85 -0.19
CA TYR A 52 13.39 2.95 -0.63
C TYR A 52 14.35 2.65 0.52
N ARG A 53 14.69 1.37 0.67
CA ARG A 53 15.68 0.85 1.60
C ARG A 53 16.79 0.17 0.80
N PRO A 54 18.05 0.61 0.89
CA PRO A 54 19.16 -0.10 0.28
C PRO A 54 19.34 -1.48 0.92
N ASP A 55 19.82 -2.44 0.12
CA ASP A 55 20.33 -3.71 0.60
C ASP A 55 21.81 -3.75 0.19
N GLY A 56 22.72 -3.98 1.13
CA GLY A 56 24.16 -3.90 0.89
C GLY A 56 24.69 -4.93 -0.12
N LYS A 57 23.90 -5.94 -0.49
CA LYS A 57 24.28 -6.99 -1.46
C LYS A 57 23.32 -7.16 -2.63
N GLN A 58 22.12 -6.60 -2.54
CA GLN A 58 21.06 -6.78 -3.54
C GLN A 58 20.47 -5.43 -3.97
N SER A 59 19.67 -5.46 -5.03
CA SER A 59 18.87 -4.29 -5.38
C SER A 59 17.79 -4.10 -4.30
N GLY A 60 17.97 -3.10 -3.42
CA GLY A 60 17.17 -2.89 -2.21
C GLY A 60 15.64 -2.89 -2.37
N ALA A 61 14.93 -2.71 -1.25
CA ALA A 61 13.46 -2.81 -1.22
C ALA A 61 12.79 -1.45 -1.45
N THR A 62 11.72 -1.45 -2.24
CA THR A 62 10.82 -0.30 -2.43
C THR A 62 9.48 -0.56 -1.79
N ALA A 63 8.87 0.48 -1.21
CA ALA A 63 7.56 0.41 -0.59
C ALA A 63 6.67 1.60 -1.00
N ILE A 64 5.38 1.31 -1.15
CA ILE A 64 4.32 2.29 -1.36
C ILE A 64 3.38 2.23 -0.15
N PHE A 65 3.00 3.41 0.36
CA PHE A 65 2.02 3.56 1.42
C PHE A 65 0.89 4.44 0.90
N GLU A 66 -0.33 3.92 0.98
CA GLU A 66 -1.55 4.67 0.71
C GLU A 66 -2.27 4.91 2.03
N CYS A 67 -2.52 6.16 2.38
CA CYS A 67 -3.19 6.58 3.60
C CYS A 67 -4.69 6.79 3.32
N LYS A 68 -5.57 6.17 4.11
CA LYS A 68 -7.02 6.40 4.02
C LYS A 68 -7.60 6.69 5.40
N GLN A 69 -8.40 7.74 5.47
CA GLN A 69 -9.04 8.20 6.71
C GLN A 69 -10.51 7.80 6.81
N ALA A 70 -11.10 7.28 5.74
CA ALA A 70 -12.46 6.78 5.74
C ALA A 70 -12.61 5.57 4.82
N LEU A 71 -13.43 4.60 5.22
CA LEU A 71 -13.73 3.44 4.38
C LEU A 71 -14.50 3.80 3.10
N VAL A 72 -15.25 4.91 3.12
CA VAL A 72 -15.93 5.41 1.92
C VAL A 72 -14.93 5.83 0.84
N ASP A 73 -13.69 6.19 1.21
CA ASP A 73 -12.62 6.49 0.24
C ASP A 73 -12.11 5.23 -0.47
N LEU A 74 -12.32 4.06 0.15
CA LEU A 74 -11.99 2.77 -0.44
C LEU A 74 -13.17 2.21 -1.25
N ARG A 75 -14.38 2.33 -0.71
CA ARG A 75 -15.57 1.62 -1.19
C ARG A 75 -16.24 2.35 -2.36
N ARG A 76 -16.79 1.57 -3.29
CA ARG A 76 -17.73 2.07 -4.29
C ARG A 76 -19.08 2.31 -3.64
N ASP A 77 -19.74 3.39 -4.04
CA ASP A 77 -21.10 3.69 -3.63
C ASP A 77 -22.12 2.87 -4.43
N ASN A 78 -22.03 1.55 -4.31
CA ASN A 78 -22.95 0.62 -4.94
C ASN A 78 -23.84 -0.02 -3.87
N GLY A 79 -25.17 0.17 -3.96
CA GLY A 79 -26.18 -0.22 -2.97
C GLY A 79 -26.27 -1.71 -2.57
N CYS A 80 -25.28 -2.53 -2.94
CA CYS A 80 -25.11 -3.94 -2.58
C CYS A 80 -23.86 -4.18 -1.70
N THR A 81 -23.35 -3.13 -1.02
CA THR A 81 -22.13 -3.20 -0.19
C THR A 81 -22.28 -4.21 0.96
N SER A 82 -23.41 -4.22 1.68
CA SER A 82 -23.58 -5.04 2.89
C SER A 82 -23.62 -6.55 2.63
N THR A 83 -24.32 -6.99 1.58
CA THR A 83 -24.39 -8.40 1.16
C THR A 83 -23.04 -8.88 0.63
N THR A 84 -22.37 -8.05 -0.17
CA THR A 84 -21.02 -8.34 -0.70
C THR A 84 -20.00 -8.42 0.44
N MET A 85 -20.08 -7.54 1.44
CA MET A 85 -19.27 -7.58 2.66
C MET A 85 -19.49 -8.85 3.47
N ARG A 86 -20.75 -9.28 3.68
CA ARG A 86 -21.04 -10.53 4.40
C ARG A 86 -20.45 -11.74 3.67
N ARG A 87 -20.54 -11.75 2.34
CA ARG A 87 -19.94 -12.80 1.51
C ARG A 87 -18.42 -12.77 1.59
N LEU A 88 -17.80 -11.59 1.54
CA LEU A 88 -16.36 -11.42 1.68
C LEU A 88 -15.85 -11.97 3.02
N LYS A 89 -16.52 -11.63 4.13
CA LYS A 89 -16.20 -12.20 5.46
C LYS A 89 -16.27 -13.73 5.46
N LYS A 90 -17.32 -14.33 4.86
CA LYS A 90 -17.47 -15.79 4.77
C LYS A 90 -16.34 -16.45 3.98
N VAL A 91 -15.96 -15.87 2.84
CA VAL A 91 -14.87 -16.40 2.01
C VAL A 91 -13.52 -16.21 2.71
N HIS A 92 -13.33 -15.11 3.45
CA HIS A 92 -12.12 -14.88 4.24
C HIS A 92 -11.96 -15.91 5.37
N HIS A 93 -13.04 -16.21 6.09
CA HIS A 93 -13.02 -17.26 7.10
C HIS A 93 -12.67 -18.63 6.48
N ARG A 94 -13.20 -18.93 5.29
CA ARG A 94 -12.82 -20.14 4.54
C ARG A 94 -11.32 -20.15 4.18
N ARG A 95 -10.73 -18.99 3.85
CA ARG A 95 -9.28 -18.86 3.63
C ARG A 95 -8.52 -19.22 4.90
N GLU A 96 -8.87 -18.66 6.03
CA GLU A 96 -8.20 -18.91 7.32
C GLU A 96 -8.23 -20.39 7.71
N VAL A 97 -9.38 -21.06 7.53
CA VAL A 97 -9.51 -22.51 7.79
C VAL A 97 -8.61 -23.31 6.84
N LEU A 98 -8.61 -22.98 5.54
CA LEU A 98 -7.74 -23.64 4.58
C LEU A 98 -6.26 -23.43 4.90
N GLU A 99 -5.85 -22.19 5.19
CA GLU A 99 -4.47 -21.88 5.56
C GLU A 99 -4.03 -22.65 6.81
N ARG A 100 -4.89 -22.74 7.84
CA ARG A 100 -4.60 -23.55 9.04
C ARG A 100 -4.33 -25.01 8.69
N ASN A 101 -5.16 -25.61 7.83
CA ASN A 101 -4.97 -27.00 7.42
C ASN A 101 -3.72 -27.17 6.54
N LEU A 102 -3.47 -26.22 5.64
CA LEU A 102 -2.30 -26.24 4.76
C LEU A 102 -0.98 -26.13 5.54
N ARG A 103 -0.95 -25.40 6.67
CA ARG A 103 0.23 -25.35 7.55
C ARG A 103 0.60 -26.73 8.08
N VAL A 104 -0.39 -27.56 8.41
CA VAL A 104 -0.16 -28.94 8.91
C VAL A 104 0.36 -29.84 7.80
N HIS A 105 -0.21 -29.75 6.60
CA HIS A 105 0.15 -30.64 5.49
C HIS A 105 1.41 -30.21 4.74
N TYR A 106 1.75 -28.93 4.75
CA TYR A 106 2.88 -28.35 4.02
C TYR A 106 3.76 -27.49 4.93
N PRO A 107 4.42 -28.07 5.94
CA PRO A 107 5.27 -27.32 6.88
C PRO A 107 6.47 -26.65 6.17
N ALA A 108 6.91 -27.20 5.04
CA ALA A 108 7.99 -26.64 4.21
C ALA A 108 7.65 -25.26 3.59
N LEU A 109 6.39 -24.81 3.64
CA LEU A 109 6.01 -23.47 3.17
C LEU A 109 6.31 -22.36 4.18
N ARG A 110 6.78 -22.72 5.37
CA ARG A 110 7.16 -21.77 6.42
C ARG A 110 8.32 -20.90 5.97
N VAL A 111 8.19 -19.60 6.18
CA VAL A 111 9.24 -18.60 5.97
C VAL A 111 9.69 -18.14 7.36
N ALA A 112 10.95 -18.41 7.71
CA ALA A 112 11.54 -18.04 9.00
C ALA A 112 11.85 -16.54 9.03
N ASP A 113 10.79 -15.73 9.13
CA ASP A 113 10.83 -14.26 9.10
C ASP A 113 10.48 -13.63 10.45
N SER A 114 10.30 -14.44 11.49
CA SER A 114 10.00 -14.02 12.87
C SER A 114 11.00 -14.62 13.86
N LEU A 115 11.17 -13.95 15.01
CA LEU A 115 11.92 -14.50 16.15
C LEU A 115 11.20 -15.70 16.79
N PHE A 116 9.90 -15.81 16.57
CA PHE A 116 9.02 -16.81 17.16
C PHE A 116 8.30 -17.57 16.04
N VAL A 117 8.37 -18.90 16.09
CA VAL A 117 7.91 -19.81 15.02
C VAL A 117 6.41 -19.72 14.76
N GLU A 118 5.63 -19.48 15.80
CA GLU A 118 4.17 -19.32 15.72
C GLU A 118 3.75 -18.07 14.92
N PHE A 119 4.66 -17.11 14.73
CA PHE A 119 4.46 -15.89 13.97
C PHE A 119 5.15 -15.90 12.59
N ASP A 120 5.75 -17.03 12.20
CA ASP A 120 6.35 -17.20 10.88
C ASP A 120 5.31 -17.11 9.77
N SER A 121 5.68 -16.40 8.70
CA SER A 121 4.87 -16.34 7.48
C SER A 121 4.86 -17.68 6.73
N HIS A 122 3.87 -17.88 5.85
CA HIS A 122 3.76 -19.10 5.05
C HIS A 122 3.48 -18.78 3.58
N ASN A 123 4.29 -19.34 2.67
CA ASN A 123 4.17 -19.10 1.23
C ASN A 123 3.22 -20.10 0.54
N PHE A 124 1.91 -19.95 0.76
CA PHE A 124 0.90 -20.79 0.10
C PHE A 124 0.81 -20.57 -1.42
N ALA A 125 1.43 -19.51 -1.96
CA ALA A 125 1.49 -19.30 -3.40
C ALA A 125 2.48 -20.25 -4.10
N ALA A 126 3.41 -20.87 -3.36
CA ALA A 126 4.35 -21.84 -3.92
C ALA A 126 3.69 -23.19 -4.30
N ILE A 127 2.45 -23.45 -3.87
CA ILE A 127 1.75 -24.72 -4.16
C ILE A 127 0.59 -24.55 -5.14
N GLU A 128 0.34 -25.60 -5.91
CA GLU A 128 -0.73 -25.69 -6.91
C GLU A 128 -2.11 -26.04 -6.29
N HIS A 129 -2.42 -25.56 -5.08
CA HIS A 129 -3.62 -25.99 -4.38
C HIS A 129 -4.91 -25.33 -4.94
N ARG A 130 -5.71 -26.10 -5.70
CA ARG A 130 -6.92 -25.62 -6.40
C ARG A 130 -7.93 -24.90 -5.49
N GLY A 131 -8.22 -25.45 -4.32
CA GLY A 131 -9.20 -24.86 -3.37
C GLY A 131 -8.76 -23.49 -2.85
N TYR A 132 -7.54 -23.38 -2.35
CA TYR A 132 -6.89 -22.12 -2.00
C TYR A 132 -6.87 -21.12 -3.16
N LYS A 133 -6.39 -21.50 -4.36
CA LYS A 133 -6.42 -20.62 -5.55
C LYS A 133 -7.83 -20.11 -5.85
N GLN A 134 -8.86 -20.96 -5.73
CA GLN A 134 -10.25 -20.57 -5.93
C GLN A 134 -10.74 -19.57 -4.87
N VAL A 135 -10.40 -19.79 -3.60
CA VAL A 135 -10.78 -18.88 -2.50
C VAL A 135 -10.12 -17.51 -2.66
N VAL A 136 -8.83 -17.47 -2.99
CA VAL A 136 -8.11 -16.22 -3.28
C VAL A 136 -8.76 -15.46 -4.44
N ARG A 137 -9.10 -16.15 -5.55
CA ARG A 137 -9.82 -15.53 -6.68
C ARG A 137 -11.20 -14.99 -6.28
N GLN A 138 -11.94 -15.70 -5.43
CA GLN A 138 -13.24 -15.25 -4.94
C GLN A 138 -13.12 -14.00 -4.06
N ILE A 139 -12.12 -13.95 -3.17
CA ILE A 139 -11.82 -12.76 -2.37
C ILE A 139 -11.53 -11.58 -3.29
N GLN A 140 -10.63 -11.75 -4.27
CA GLN A 140 -10.29 -10.69 -5.21
C GLN A 140 -11.51 -10.17 -5.97
N ALA A 141 -12.37 -11.06 -6.46
CA ALA A 141 -13.58 -10.69 -7.18
C ALA A 141 -14.58 -9.91 -6.31
N LEU A 142 -14.69 -10.26 -5.01
CA LEU A 142 -15.56 -9.56 -4.07
C LEU A 142 -14.97 -8.20 -3.66
N GLN A 143 -13.66 -8.12 -3.42
CA GLN A 143 -12.96 -6.87 -3.16
C GLN A 143 -13.08 -5.91 -4.35
N ASN A 144 -12.90 -6.39 -5.59
CA ASN A 144 -13.05 -5.59 -6.81
C ASN A 144 -14.47 -5.03 -7.01
N ARG A 145 -15.48 -5.69 -6.45
CA ARG A 145 -16.87 -5.17 -6.45
C ARG A 145 -17.09 -4.12 -5.37
N LEU A 146 -16.45 -4.28 -4.22
CA LEU A 146 -16.61 -3.41 -3.05
C LEU A 146 -15.82 -2.11 -3.17
N PHE A 147 -14.64 -2.13 -3.81
CA PHE A 147 -13.72 -1.00 -3.81
C PHE A 147 -13.45 -0.48 -5.22
N ASP A 148 -12.94 0.75 -5.32
CA ASP A 148 -12.29 1.19 -6.56
C ASP A 148 -10.86 0.59 -6.67
N CYS A 149 -10.81 -0.75 -6.64
CA CYS A 149 -9.60 -1.57 -6.67
C CYS A 149 -8.76 -1.38 -7.92
N THR A 150 -9.20 -0.58 -8.90
CA THR A 150 -8.41 -0.31 -10.11
C THR A 150 -7.04 0.25 -9.73
N LYS A 151 -6.95 1.22 -8.82
CA LYS A 151 -5.65 1.74 -8.35
C LYS A 151 -4.82 0.63 -7.72
N PHE A 152 -5.29 0.01 -6.64
CA PHE A 152 -4.52 -0.99 -5.88
C PHE A 152 -4.10 -2.21 -6.72
N GLU A 153 -4.98 -2.69 -7.59
CA GLU A 153 -4.69 -3.78 -8.52
C GLU A 153 -3.68 -3.35 -9.58
N THR A 154 -3.82 -2.14 -10.14
CA THR A 154 -2.87 -1.58 -11.10
C THR A 154 -1.46 -1.49 -10.51
N LEU A 155 -1.34 -1.05 -9.25
CA LEU A 155 -0.04 -0.92 -8.57
C LEU A 155 0.69 -2.25 -8.44
N ILE A 156 -0.01 -3.32 -8.06
CA ILE A 156 0.55 -4.68 -8.02
C ILE A 156 0.83 -5.19 -9.43
N ARG A 157 -0.12 -5.03 -10.36
CA ARG A 157 -0.03 -5.55 -11.73
C ARG A 157 1.19 -4.99 -12.46
N TYR A 158 1.46 -3.69 -12.30
CA TYR A 158 2.63 -3.04 -12.91
C TYR A 158 3.90 -3.10 -12.05
N ARG A 159 3.87 -3.84 -10.93
CA ARG A 159 5.03 -4.02 -10.04
C ARG A 159 5.67 -2.69 -9.67
N CYS A 160 4.84 -1.73 -9.23
CA CYS A 160 5.30 -0.36 -8.95
C CYS A 160 6.24 -0.27 -7.74
N ALA A 161 6.20 -1.25 -6.84
CA ALA A 161 7.12 -1.39 -5.70
C ALA A 161 7.22 -2.86 -5.28
N ASN A 162 8.16 -3.18 -4.40
CA ASN A 162 8.28 -4.52 -3.82
C ASN A 162 7.20 -4.80 -2.79
N LEU A 163 6.82 -3.78 -2.01
CA LEU A 163 5.87 -3.89 -0.91
C LEU A 163 4.82 -2.78 -0.99
N PHE A 164 3.59 -3.10 -0.60
CA PHE A 164 2.46 -2.19 -0.64
C PHE A 164 1.73 -2.20 0.70
N PHE A 165 1.48 -1.03 1.26
CA PHE A 165 0.85 -0.85 2.57
C PHE A 165 -0.36 0.06 2.48
N LEU A 166 -1.47 -0.37 3.08
CA LEU A 166 -2.61 0.49 3.35
C LEU A 166 -2.48 1.00 4.79
N VAL A 167 -2.50 2.31 4.97
CA VAL A 167 -2.33 2.98 6.27
C VAL A 167 -3.68 3.54 6.72
N LEU A 168 -4.16 3.09 7.88
CA LEU A 168 -5.51 3.34 8.37
C LEU A 168 -5.50 3.70 9.87
N PRO A 169 -6.50 4.46 10.35
CA PRO A 169 -6.89 4.45 11.76
C PRO A 169 -7.34 3.04 12.22
N ASP A 170 -7.14 2.72 13.49
CA ASP A 170 -7.50 1.41 14.07
C ASP A 170 -8.98 1.06 13.92
N GLU A 171 -9.85 2.04 14.08
CA GLU A 171 -11.30 1.89 14.00
C GLU A 171 -11.76 1.52 12.59
N LEU A 172 -10.91 1.77 11.58
CA LEU A 172 -11.19 1.46 10.19
C LEU A 172 -10.62 0.12 9.74
N PHE A 173 -9.66 -0.44 10.46
CA PHE A 173 -9.03 -1.69 10.10
C PHE A 173 -10.03 -2.84 10.09
N ARG A 174 -10.16 -3.49 8.93
CA ARG A 174 -10.96 -4.69 8.73
C ARG A 174 -10.16 -5.60 7.82
N GLU A 175 -9.60 -6.67 8.38
CA GLU A 175 -8.74 -7.63 7.67
C GLU A 175 -9.28 -8.05 6.27
N PRO A 176 -10.59 -8.37 6.10
CA PRO A 176 -11.11 -8.77 4.79
C PRO A 176 -11.10 -7.64 3.74
N GLU A 177 -11.06 -6.38 4.17
CA GLU A 177 -11.09 -5.20 3.29
C GLU A 177 -9.70 -4.80 2.80
N ILE A 178 -8.63 -5.34 3.40
CA ILE A 178 -7.28 -5.09 2.93
C ILE A 178 -7.05 -5.86 1.62
N PRO A 179 -6.70 -5.18 0.51
CA PRO A 179 -6.52 -5.84 -0.78
C PRO A 179 -5.52 -7.00 -0.71
N ILE A 180 -5.74 -8.05 -1.49
CA ILE A 180 -4.78 -9.16 -1.58
C ILE A 180 -3.40 -8.62 -2.04
N GLY A 181 -2.33 -9.12 -1.40
CA GLY A 181 -0.96 -8.67 -1.63
C GLY A 181 -0.53 -7.45 -0.80
N TRP A 182 -1.49 -6.66 -0.31
CA TRP A 182 -1.19 -5.49 0.52
C TRP A 182 -1.03 -5.88 2.00
N GLY A 183 -0.12 -5.17 2.67
CA GLY A 183 -0.05 -5.11 4.12
C GLY A 183 -0.95 -4.01 4.67
N ALA A 184 -1.16 -4.03 5.99
CA ALA A 184 -1.93 -3.01 6.70
C ALA A 184 -1.13 -2.45 7.87
N LEU A 185 -0.99 -1.13 7.89
CA LEU A 185 -0.46 -0.37 9.02
C LEU A 185 -1.61 0.36 9.69
N VAL A 186 -1.68 0.21 11.01
CA VAL A 186 -2.78 0.75 11.80
C VAL A 186 -2.25 1.77 12.78
N GLN A 187 -2.87 2.95 12.79
CA GLN A 187 -2.55 4.00 13.74
C GLN A 187 -3.07 3.63 15.13
N SER A 188 -2.15 3.52 16.09
CA SER A 188 -2.45 3.31 17.50
C SER A 188 -1.48 4.10 18.36
N ASN A 189 -1.99 4.85 19.36
CA ASN A 189 -1.19 5.65 20.29
C ASN A 189 -0.14 6.58 19.63
N GLY A 190 -0.46 7.15 18.47
CA GLY A 190 0.44 8.05 17.75
C GLY A 190 1.56 7.35 16.98
N GLU A 191 1.52 6.03 16.85
CA GLU A 191 2.45 5.23 16.05
C GLU A 191 1.70 4.36 15.04
N LEU A 192 2.45 3.71 14.13
CA LEU A 192 1.90 2.69 13.23
C LEU A 192 2.33 1.30 13.66
N ILE A 193 1.34 0.41 13.78
CA ILE A 193 1.53 -1.01 14.09
C ILE A 193 1.24 -1.82 12.83
N LEU A 194 2.08 -2.81 12.53
CA LEU A 194 1.85 -3.74 11.42
C LEU A 194 0.76 -4.75 11.79
N ALA A 195 -0.47 -4.51 11.32
CA ALA A 195 -1.61 -5.39 11.54
C ALA A 195 -1.65 -6.57 10.55
N ARG A 196 -1.16 -6.37 9.32
CA ARG A 196 -1.07 -7.41 8.29
C ARG A 196 0.23 -7.30 7.51
N LYS A 197 0.98 -8.40 7.39
CA LYS A 197 2.20 -8.46 6.58
C LYS A 197 1.87 -8.32 5.07
N PRO A 198 2.60 -7.46 4.33
CA PRO A 198 2.49 -7.38 2.87
C PRO A 198 3.10 -8.62 2.19
N VAL A 199 2.76 -8.83 0.92
CA VAL A 199 3.43 -9.84 0.07
C VAL A 199 4.56 -9.17 -0.70
N TRP A 200 5.70 -9.84 -0.77
CA TRP A 200 6.83 -9.38 -1.59
C TRP A 200 6.55 -9.57 -3.08
N HIS A 201 6.81 -8.52 -3.86
CA HIS A 201 6.73 -8.52 -5.30
C HIS A 201 8.10 -8.25 -5.91
N GLU A 202 8.54 -9.13 -6.81
CA GLU A 202 9.74 -8.84 -7.60
C GLU A 202 9.51 -7.65 -8.53
N THR A 203 10.52 -6.78 -8.58
CA THR A 203 10.54 -5.57 -9.42
C THR A 203 11.81 -5.55 -10.25
N GLU A 204 11.67 -5.24 -11.53
CA GLU A 204 12.82 -5.08 -12.43
C GLU A 204 13.77 -3.96 -11.94
N PRO A 205 15.09 -4.12 -12.09
CA PRO A 205 16.07 -3.12 -11.67
C PRO A 205 15.81 -1.73 -12.26
N GLU A 206 15.43 -1.65 -13.54
CA GLU A 206 15.11 -0.38 -14.19
C GLU A 206 13.87 0.30 -13.58
N SER A 207 12.83 -0.48 -13.31
CA SER A 207 11.61 0.03 -12.65
C SER A 207 11.93 0.59 -11.26
N ARG A 208 12.82 -0.08 -10.51
CA ARG A 208 13.29 0.37 -9.19
C ARG A 208 14.08 1.69 -9.29
N LEU A 209 14.96 1.81 -10.28
CA LEU A 209 15.73 3.05 -10.52
C LEU A 209 14.81 4.23 -10.85
N ARG A 210 13.85 4.03 -11.77
CA ARG A 210 12.86 5.07 -12.12
C ARG A 210 12.01 5.47 -10.90
N PHE A 211 11.65 4.52 -10.04
CA PHE A 211 10.92 4.83 -8.82
C PHE A 211 11.76 5.64 -7.83
N LEU A 212 13.05 5.30 -7.66
CA LEU A 212 13.98 6.07 -6.84
C LEU A 212 14.15 7.50 -7.36
N GLN A 213 14.23 7.68 -8.69
CA GLN A 213 14.24 9.01 -9.32
C GLN A 213 12.98 9.80 -8.97
N GLN A 214 11.79 9.18 -8.99
CA GLN A 214 10.55 9.86 -8.62
C GLN A 214 10.51 10.25 -7.13
N ILE A 215 11.05 9.40 -6.24
CA ILE A 215 11.22 9.73 -4.81
C ILE A 215 12.14 10.94 -4.66
N ALA A 216 13.28 10.95 -5.35
CA ALA A 216 14.23 12.06 -5.31
C ALA A 216 13.61 13.37 -5.85
N ILE A 217 12.95 13.33 -7.00
CA ILE A 217 12.25 14.49 -7.59
C ILE A 217 11.21 15.06 -6.61
N ALA A 218 10.41 14.19 -5.98
CA ALA A 218 9.42 14.63 -5.02
C ALA A 218 10.06 15.27 -3.78
N GLY A 219 11.15 14.68 -3.27
CA GLY A 219 11.95 15.24 -2.17
C GLY A 219 12.53 16.61 -2.53
N THR A 220 13.14 16.75 -3.72
CA THR A 220 13.67 18.02 -4.22
C THR A 220 12.57 19.08 -4.33
N ARG A 221 11.37 18.74 -4.80
CA ARG A 221 10.25 19.69 -4.85
C ARG A 221 9.82 20.20 -3.46
N VAL A 222 9.91 19.35 -2.43
CA VAL A 222 9.68 19.78 -1.04
C VAL A 222 10.78 20.74 -0.59
N LEU A 223 12.05 20.39 -0.84
CA LEU A 223 13.18 21.25 -0.49
C LEU A 223 13.13 22.60 -1.21
N ASN A 224 12.83 22.63 -2.51
CA ASN A 224 12.68 23.86 -3.28
C ASN A 224 11.59 24.75 -2.68
N ARG A 225 10.44 24.20 -2.27
CA ARG A 225 9.39 24.99 -1.59
C ARG A 225 9.86 25.55 -0.25
N GLN A 226 10.68 24.82 0.50
CA GLN A 226 11.23 25.28 1.78
C GLN A 226 12.30 26.36 1.60
N LEU A 227 13.06 26.28 0.52
CA LEU A 227 14.10 27.25 0.14
C LEU A 227 13.57 28.37 -0.76
N GLU A 228 12.26 28.42 -1.02
CA GLU A 228 11.61 29.39 -1.90
C GLU A 228 12.17 29.43 -3.34
N ILE A 229 12.73 28.31 -3.81
CA ILE A 229 13.25 28.15 -5.18
C ILE A 229 12.08 27.96 -6.14
N ALA A 230 11.86 28.96 -6.99
CA ALA A 230 10.81 29.00 -8.00
C ALA A 230 11.29 28.43 -9.35
N PHE A 231 10.36 28.29 -10.30
CA PHE A 231 10.69 27.78 -11.64
C PHE A 231 11.61 28.76 -12.37
N GLU A 232 11.38 30.06 -12.19
CA GLU A 232 12.13 31.15 -12.78
C GLU A 232 13.61 31.10 -12.38
N ASP A 233 13.90 30.74 -11.12
CA ASP A 233 15.27 30.61 -10.61
C ASP A 233 16.04 29.45 -11.28
N VAL A 234 15.33 28.39 -11.68
CA VAL A 234 15.91 27.19 -12.28
C VAL A 234 15.98 27.27 -13.81
N ALA A 235 14.99 27.91 -14.44
CA ALA A 235 14.90 28.02 -15.89
C ALA A 235 15.97 28.94 -16.51
N GLY A 236 16.59 29.82 -15.70
CA GLY A 236 17.54 30.82 -16.18
C GLY A 236 16.89 31.85 -17.11
N ALA A 237 17.56 32.99 -17.33
CA ALA A 237 17.08 34.04 -18.22
C ALA A 237 17.10 33.67 -19.72
N ASP A 238 17.75 32.57 -20.09
CA ASP A 238 18.09 32.21 -21.48
C ASP A 238 17.07 31.29 -22.17
N CYS A 239 15.90 31.08 -21.58
CA CYS A 239 14.77 30.44 -22.23
C CYS A 239 13.66 31.47 -22.52
N ARG A 240 13.97 32.46 -23.38
CA ARG A 240 12.95 33.17 -24.17
C ARG A 240 13.09 32.73 -25.64
N PRO A 241 11.97 32.51 -26.35
CA PRO A 241 11.97 31.98 -27.71
C PRO A 241 12.71 32.86 -28.72
#